data_AF-A0A355ENG9-F1
#
_entry.id   AF-A0A355ENG9-F1
#
_cell.length_a   1.000
_cell.length_b   1.000
_cell.length_c   1.000
_cell.angle_alpha   90.00
_cell.angle_beta   90.00
_cell.angle_gamma   90.00
#
_symmetry.space_group_name_H-M   'P 1'
#
loop_
_entity.id
_entity.type
_entity.pdbx_description
1 polymer ?
#
loop_
_entity_poly.entity_id
_entity_poly.type
_entity_poly.pdbx_seq_one_letter_code
_entity_poly.pdbx_strand_id
1 'polypeptide(L)'
;MKKLVNVIDATKELNILRSKRDYKPLFEVVGTYRLIDDGLRPEATVIIKTEKKQMHEASTGVGPVDALANVLKKSLSSIFPVIQEVKLVDFSSRIHDTRSGTSASVEVNIIFSDGEAVWSVVAISENINMASFVALIDGFEYAILAKKVESSRKK
;
A
#
# COMPACT_ATOMS: atom_id res chain seq x y z
N MET A 1 24.95 -2.34 19.11
CA MET A 1 25.06 -2.07 17.66
C MET A 1 23.70 -2.37 17.02
N LYS A 2 22.90 -1.34 16.65
CA LYS A 2 21.69 -1.58 15.84
C LYS A 2 22.17 -2.07 14.48
N LYS A 3 21.81 -3.30 14.08
CA LYS A 3 21.97 -3.74 12.67
C LYS A 3 21.32 -2.66 11.82
N LEU A 4 22.07 -2.07 10.87
CA LEU A 4 21.46 -1.31 9.80
C LEU A 4 20.57 -2.27 9.04
N VAL A 5 19.26 -2.24 9.32
CA VAL A 5 18.28 -2.90 8.49
C VAL A 5 18.29 -2.14 7.17
N ASN A 6 18.67 -2.81 6.08
CA ASN A 6 18.60 -2.22 4.76
C ASN A 6 17.12 -2.04 4.40
N VAL A 7 16.65 -0.80 4.32
CA VAL A 7 15.26 -0.49 3.95
C VAL A 7 15.23 -0.20 2.46
N ILE A 8 14.54 -1.03 1.70
CA ILE A 8 14.40 -0.87 0.25
C ILE A 8 13.44 0.28 -0.05
N ASP A 9 13.79 1.15 -0.99
CA ASP A 9 12.88 2.19 -1.50
C ASP A 9 11.96 1.59 -2.56
N ALA A 10 10.81 1.07 -2.13
CA ALA A 10 9.84 0.46 -3.04
C ALA A 10 9.19 1.49 -3.96
N THR A 11 9.09 2.76 -3.55
CA THR A 11 8.58 3.86 -4.39
C THR A 11 9.41 3.98 -5.66
N LYS A 12 10.74 4.01 -5.50
CA LYS A 12 11.68 4.08 -6.62
C LYS A 12 11.61 2.83 -7.49
N GLU A 13 11.66 1.65 -6.88
CA GLU A 13 11.63 0.37 -7.62
C GLU A 13 10.34 0.22 -8.44
N LEU A 14 9.18 0.55 -7.87
CA LEU A 14 7.91 0.51 -8.58
C LEU A 14 7.85 1.51 -9.73
N ASN A 15 8.35 2.74 -9.55
CA ASN A 15 8.41 3.71 -10.65
C ASN A 15 9.26 3.22 -11.82
N ILE A 16 10.39 2.57 -11.54
CA ILE A 16 11.23 1.95 -12.57
C ILE A 16 10.48 0.80 -13.25
N LEU A 17 9.83 -0.09 -12.50
CA LEU A 17 9.08 -1.22 -13.06
C LEU A 17 7.91 -0.75 -13.93
N ARG A 18 7.11 0.21 -13.45
CA ARG A 18 5.96 0.80 -14.14
C ARG A 18 6.35 1.57 -15.41
N SER A 19 7.59 2.06 -15.50
CA SER A 19 8.10 2.75 -16.70
C SER A 19 8.40 1.83 -17.91
N LYS A 20 8.44 0.51 -17.68
CA LYS A 20 8.73 -0.46 -18.74
C LYS A 20 7.54 -0.62 -19.69
N ARG A 21 7.81 -0.74 -20.98
CA ARG A 21 6.77 -0.83 -22.03
C ARG A 21 5.84 -2.05 -21.91
N ASP A 22 6.35 -3.12 -21.33
CA ASP A 22 5.68 -4.41 -21.18
C ASP A 22 5.06 -4.60 -19.79
N TYR A 23 5.14 -3.60 -18.91
CA TYR A 23 4.56 -3.68 -17.59
C TYR A 23 3.03 -3.73 -17.68
N LYS A 24 2.46 -4.69 -16.93
CA LYS A 24 1.02 -4.81 -16.72
C LYS A 24 0.75 -4.83 -15.21
N PRO A 25 -0.19 -4.03 -14.71
CA PRO A 25 -0.56 -4.04 -13.30
C PRO A 25 -1.12 -5.41 -12.92
N LEU A 26 -0.75 -5.89 -11.72
CA LEU A 26 -1.21 -7.18 -11.20
C LEU A 26 -2.69 -7.15 -10.79
N PHE A 27 -3.16 -5.98 -10.40
CA PHE A 27 -4.54 -5.67 -10.04
C PHE A 27 -4.79 -4.17 -10.24
N GLU A 28 -6.06 -3.80 -10.35
CA GLU A 28 -6.50 -2.43 -10.48
C GLU A 28 -7.54 -2.13 -9.40
N VAL A 29 -7.50 -0.94 -8.81
CA VAL A 29 -8.60 -0.44 -7.98
C VAL A 29 -9.61 0.23 -8.90
N VAL A 30 -10.84 -0.28 -8.92
CA VAL A 30 -11.91 0.27 -9.74
C VAL A 30 -12.48 1.51 -9.05
N GLY A 31 -12.21 2.68 -9.63
CA GLY A 31 -12.58 3.96 -9.02
C GLY A 31 -11.62 4.32 -7.88
N THR A 32 -12.14 4.45 -6.67
CA THR A 32 -11.36 4.75 -5.47
C THR A 32 -11.94 4.04 -4.24
N TYR A 33 -11.29 4.17 -3.09
CA TYR A 33 -11.84 3.69 -1.83
C TYR A 33 -13.05 4.51 -1.39
N ARG A 34 -13.95 3.88 -0.64
CA ARG A 34 -14.91 4.58 0.22
C ARG A 34 -14.46 4.42 1.66
N LEU A 35 -14.47 5.49 2.42
CA LEU A 35 -14.12 5.50 3.83
C LEU A 35 -15.22 6.24 4.59
N ILE A 36 -15.79 5.58 5.58
CA ILE A 36 -16.75 6.14 6.52
C ILE A 36 -16.07 6.10 7.88
N ASP A 37 -15.96 7.25 8.53
CA ASP A 37 -15.32 7.39 9.83
C ASP A 37 -16.17 8.31 10.71
N ASP A 38 -16.75 7.73 11.76
CA ASP A 38 -17.54 8.41 12.79
C ASP A 38 -16.73 8.65 14.08
N GLY A 39 -15.42 8.37 14.06
CA GLY A 39 -14.52 8.44 15.20
C GLY A 39 -14.58 7.24 16.16
N LEU A 40 -15.49 6.28 15.93
CA LEU A 40 -15.63 5.08 16.75
C LEU A 40 -15.24 3.82 15.97
N ARG A 41 -15.76 3.68 14.75
CA ARG A 41 -15.57 2.48 13.92
C ARG A 41 -15.38 2.86 12.45
N PRO A 42 -14.17 3.27 12.07
CA PRO A 42 -13.84 3.49 10.67
C PRO A 42 -14.05 2.21 9.84
N GLU A 43 -14.71 2.35 8.70
CA GLU A 43 -14.93 1.30 7.72
C GLU A 43 -14.46 1.75 6.33
N ALA A 44 -13.66 0.91 5.67
CA ALA A 44 -13.21 1.12 4.32
C ALA A 44 -13.79 0.06 3.38
N THR A 45 -14.14 0.49 2.17
CA THR A 45 -14.62 -0.38 1.08
C THR A 45 -13.80 -0.14 -0.18
N VAL A 46 -13.42 -1.22 -0.88
CA VAL A 46 -12.70 -1.14 -2.17
C VAL A 46 -13.29 -2.12 -3.17
N ILE A 47 -13.12 -1.79 -4.45
CA ILE A 47 -13.36 -2.71 -5.56
C ILE A 47 -12.01 -2.99 -6.22
N ILE A 48 -11.56 -4.25 -6.20
CA ILE A 48 -10.32 -4.68 -6.86
C ILE A 48 -10.66 -5.56 -8.05
N LYS A 49 -10.05 -5.25 -9.20
CA LYS A 49 -10.16 -6.01 -10.44
C LYS A 49 -8.81 -6.64 -10.78
N THR A 50 -8.86 -7.88 -11.25
CA THR A 50 -7.73 -8.62 -11.83
C THR A 50 -8.15 -9.14 -13.20
N GLU A 51 -7.24 -9.76 -13.94
CA GLU A 51 -7.58 -10.44 -15.20
C GLU A 51 -8.66 -11.52 -15.04
N LYS A 52 -8.77 -12.13 -13.85
CA LYS A 52 -9.65 -13.29 -13.60
C LYS A 52 -10.96 -12.97 -12.90
N LYS A 53 -10.95 -11.96 -12.01
CA LYS A 53 -12.11 -11.65 -11.15
C LYS A 53 -12.12 -10.19 -10.69
N GLN A 54 -13.31 -9.72 -10.37
CA GLN A 54 -13.55 -8.48 -9.64
C GLN A 54 -14.11 -8.82 -8.26
N MET A 55 -13.66 -8.09 -7.25
CA MET A 55 -14.05 -8.27 -5.85
C MET A 55 -14.46 -6.93 -5.27
N HIS A 56 -15.47 -6.96 -4.41
CA HIS A 56 -15.96 -5.80 -3.68
C HIS A 56 -15.93 -6.16 -2.19
N GLU A 57 -15.03 -5.52 -1.45
CA GLU A 57 -14.74 -5.89 -0.07
C GLU A 57 -14.85 -4.68 0.84
N ALA A 58 -15.28 -4.94 2.08
CA ALA A 58 -15.29 -3.99 3.17
C ALA A 58 -14.57 -4.57 4.40
N SER A 59 -13.93 -3.68 5.16
CA SER A 59 -13.33 -4.01 6.45
C SER A 59 -13.34 -2.79 7.37
N THR A 60 -13.54 -3.05 8.66
CA THR A 60 -13.34 -2.05 9.72
C THR A 60 -11.88 -1.99 10.15
N GLY A 61 -11.53 -0.98 10.93
CA GLY A 61 -10.24 -0.88 11.61
C GLY A 61 -10.36 -0.04 12.88
N VAL A 62 -9.26 0.05 13.65
CA VAL A 62 -9.18 0.95 14.82
C VAL A 62 -9.04 2.43 14.43
N GLY A 63 -8.64 2.69 13.20
CA GLY A 63 -8.47 4.01 12.61
C GLY A 63 -8.74 3.95 11.09
N PRO A 64 -8.89 5.10 10.41
CA PRO A 64 -9.18 5.14 8.98
C PRO A 64 -8.08 4.46 8.14
N VAL A 65 -6.81 4.69 8.49
CA VAL A 65 -5.66 4.04 7.82
C VAL A 65 -5.67 2.53 8.04
N ASP A 66 -6.01 2.09 9.26
CA ASP A 66 -6.10 0.66 9.59
C ASP A 66 -7.25 -0.02 8.82
N ALA A 67 -8.40 0.63 8.69
CA ALA A 67 -9.51 0.13 7.88
C ALA A 67 -9.11 -0.03 6.40
N LEU A 68 -8.38 0.95 5.83
CA LEU A 68 -7.83 0.87 4.48
C LEU A 68 -6.82 -0.27 4.33
N ALA A 69 -5.92 -0.45 5.30
CA ALA A 69 -4.96 -1.55 5.29
C ALA A 69 -5.66 -2.92 5.36
N ASN A 70 -6.65 -3.06 6.24
CA ASN A 70 -7.39 -4.30 6.43
C ASN A 70 -8.20 -4.68 5.18
N VAL A 71 -8.89 -3.73 4.55
CA VAL A 71 -9.69 -4.03 3.35
C VAL A 71 -8.81 -4.41 2.15
N LEU A 72 -7.65 -3.75 1.99
CA LEU A 72 -6.68 -4.11 0.96
C LEU A 72 -6.07 -5.49 1.25
N LYS A 73 -5.66 -5.77 2.49
CA LYS A 73 -5.12 -7.07 2.90
C LYS A 73 -6.14 -8.19 2.68
N LYS A 74 -7.39 -7.99 3.08
CA LYS A 74 -8.51 -8.92 2.85
C LYS A 74 -8.71 -9.20 1.36
N SER A 75 -8.75 -8.15 0.54
CA SER A 75 -8.99 -8.27 -0.90
C SER A 75 -7.84 -8.99 -1.61
N LEU A 76 -6.61 -8.54 -1.37
CA LEU A 76 -5.42 -9.01 -2.08
C LEU A 76 -4.96 -10.39 -1.62
N SER A 77 -5.07 -10.73 -0.33
CA SER A 77 -4.63 -12.04 0.18
C SER A 77 -5.39 -13.23 -0.43
N SER A 78 -6.63 -13.02 -0.88
CA SER A 78 -7.41 -14.04 -1.59
C SER A 78 -6.86 -14.38 -2.98
N ILE A 79 -6.01 -13.51 -3.55
CA ILE A 79 -5.42 -13.65 -4.89
C ILE A 79 -3.92 -13.92 -4.78
N PHE A 80 -3.26 -13.22 -3.86
CA PHE A 80 -1.82 -13.23 -3.64
C PHE A 80 -1.54 -13.64 -2.18
N PRO A 81 -1.40 -14.94 -1.88
CA PRO A 81 -1.23 -15.44 -0.51
C PRO A 81 -0.05 -14.82 0.24
N VAL A 82 1.00 -14.38 -0.46
CA VAL A 82 2.17 -13.67 0.12
C VAL A 82 1.77 -12.45 0.96
N ILE A 83 0.64 -11.80 0.65
CA ILE A 83 0.14 -10.64 1.39
C ILE A 83 -0.19 -10.98 2.86
N GLN A 84 -0.44 -12.24 3.18
CA GLN A 84 -0.69 -12.66 4.57
C GLN A 84 0.54 -12.42 5.47
N GLU A 85 1.74 -12.61 4.92
CA GLU A 85 3.03 -12.44 5.62
C GLU A 85 3.41 -10.96 5.79
N VAL A 86 2.89 -10.08 4.93
CA VAL A 86 3.19 -8.64 4.95
C VAL A 86 2.56 -7.97 6.17
N LYS A 87 3.39 -7.17 6.87
CA LYS A 87 3.03 -6.34 8.01
C LYS A 87 3.50 -4.91 7.79
N LEU A 88 2.73 -3.95 8.26
CA LEU A 88 3.20 -2.57 8.44
C LEU A 88 3.96 -2.52 9.75
N VAL A 89 5.22 -2.09 9.70
CA VAL A 89 6.10 -2.01 10.88
C VAL A 89 6.32 -0.58 11.35
N ASP A 90 6.09 0.41 10.48
CA ASP A 90 6.09 1.82 10.84
C ASP A 90 5.15 2.62 9.94
N PHE A 91 4.60 3.70 10.49
CA PHE A 91 3.77 4.66 9.79
C PHE A 91 4.11 6.07 10.28
N SER A 92 4.46 6.96 9.36
CA SER A 92 4.69 8.36 9.66
C SER A 92 4.09 9.27 8.60
N SER A 93 3.69 10.47 9.01
CA SER A 93 3.22 11.51 8.09
C SER A 93 3.84 12.84 8.45
N ARG A 94 4.09 13.67 7.43
CA ARG A 94 4.55 15.05 7.60
C ARG A 94 3.93 15.98 6.57
N ILE A 95 3.84 17.26 6.90
CA ILE A 95 3.44 18.28 5.93
C ILE A 95 4.54 18.37 4.87
N HIS A 96 4.16 18.25 3.59
CA HIS A 96 5.06 18.31 2.46
C HIS A 96 5.26 19.74 1.95
N ASP A 97 4.18 20.50 1.77
CA ASP A 97 4.23 21.93 1.42
C ASP A 97 3.44 22.76 2.43
N THR A 98 4.16 23.55 3.23
CA THR A 98 3.61 24.38 4.30
C THR A 98 3.02 25.70 3.83
N ARG A 99 3.19 26.07 2.54
CA ARG A 99 2.78 27.39 2.02
C ARG A 99 1.27 27.53 1.80
N SER A 100 0.56 26.41 1.76
CA SER A 100 -0.86 26.35 1.37
C SER A 100 -1.85 26.29 2.54
N GLY A 101 -1.40 26.46 3.79
CA GLY A 101 -2.28 26.47 4.96
C GLY A 101 -3.07 25.15 5.11
N THR A 102 -4.40 25.22 5.10
CA THR A 102 -5.27 24.02 5.18
C THR A 102 -5.26 23.16 3.93
N SER A 103 -4.75 23.66 2.80
CA SER A 103 -4.58 22.90 1.55
C SER A 103 -3.15 22.35 1.41
N ALA A 104 -2.40 22.29 2.51
CA ALA A 104 -1.07 21.72 2.53
C ALA A 104 -1.09 20.24 2.17
N SER A 105 -0.21 19.85 1.25
CA SER A 105 -0.03 18.42 0.91
C SER A 105 0.60 17.68 2.08
N VAL A 106 0.16 16.44 2.31
CA VAL A 106 0.70 15.53 3.31
C VAL A 106 1.52 14.46 2.60
N GLU A 107 2.74 14.25 3.09
CA GLU A 107 3.57 13.10 2.72
C GLU A 107 3.39 12.00 3.77
N VAL A 108 3.05 10.80 3.31
CA VAL A 108 2.94 9.59 4.12
C VAL A 108 4.08 8.66 3.76
N ASN A 109 4.79 8.16 4.77
CA ASN A 109 5.78 7.10 4.65
C ASN A 109 5.30 5.88 5.44
N ILE A 110 5.22 4.74 4.77
CA ILE A 110 4.88 3.46 5.40
C ILE A 110 6.04 2.50 5.20
N ILE A 111 6.49 1.88 6.29
CA ILE A 111 7.49 0.82 6.26
C ILE A 111 6.77 -0.51 6.43
N PHE A 112 7.07 -1.44 5.52
CA PHE A 112 6.53 -2.78 5.48
C PHE A 112 7.64 -3.81 5.71
N SER A 113 7.23 -5.00 6.14
CA SER A 113 8.09 -6.18 6.16
C SER A 113 7.26 -7.46 5.94
N ASP A 114 7.85 -8.45 5.28
CA ASP A 114 7.34 -9.81 5.17
C ASP A 114 8.06 -10.79 6.13
N GLY A 115 8.94 -10.28 6.99
CA GLY A 115 9.79 -11.05 7.89
C GLY A 115 11.18 -11.37 7.33
N GLU A 116 11.40 -11.23 6.02
CA GLU A 116 12.70 -11.41 5.36
C GLU A 116 13.29 -10.08 4.90
N ALA A 117 12.47 -9.27 4.20
CA ALA A 117 12.83 -7.96 3.70
C ALA A 117 12.08 -6.84 4.42
N VAL A 118 12.61 -5.63 4.31
CA VAL A 118 11.99 -4.39 4.79
C VAL A 118 12.02 -3.37 3.66
N TRP A 119 10.89 -2.76 3.38
CA TRP A 119 10.76 -1.73 2.35
C TRP A 119 9.91 -0.56 2.82
N SER A 120 10.16 0.60 2.24
CA SER A 120 9.42 1.81 2.50
C SER A 120 8.74 2.31 1.24
N VAL A 121 7.56 2.90 1.42
CA VAL A 121 6.80 3.55 0.36
C VAL A 121 6.47 4.97 0.81
N VAL A 122 6.65 5.93 -0.08
CA VAL A 122 6.29 7.33 0.11
C VAL A 122 5.20 7.71 -0.87
N ALA A 123 4.14 8.34 -0.38
CA ALA A 123 3.08 8.92 -1.20
C ALA A 123 2.71 10.31 -0.70
N ILE A 124 2.35 11.21 -1.62
CA ILE A 124 2.00 12.60 -1.31
C ILE A 124 0.59 12.88 -1.82
N SER A 125 -0.24 13.52 -1.01
CA SER A 125 -1.58 13.97 -1.40
C SER A 125 -2.06 15.10 -0.49
N GLU A 126 -2.96 15.95 -0.98
CA GLU A 126 -3.70 16.92 -0.16
C GLU A 126 -4.61 16.24 0.88
N ASN A 127 -4.92 14.95 0.70
CA ASN A 127 -5.71 14.16 1.63
C ASN A 127 -4.86 13.03 2.24
N ILE A 128 -4.69 13.05 3.57
CA ILE A 128 -3.89 12.05 4.30
C ILE A 128 -4.39 10.61 4.08
N ASN A 129 -5.70 10.40 3.96
CA ASN A 129 -6.28 9.08 3.70
C ASN A 129 -5.95 8.61 2.28
N MET A 130 -5.92 9.54 1.30
CA MET A 130 -5.50 9.24 -0.06
C MET A 130 -4.00 8.91 -0.14
N ALA A 131 -3.14 9.71 0.49
CA ALA A 131 -1.71 9.43 0.56
C ALA A 131 -1.45 8.05 1.20
N SER A 132 -2.13 7.76 2.31
CA SER A 132 -2.04 6.46 3.00
C SER A 132 -2.52 5.31 2.11
N PHE A 133 -3.65 5.48 1.41
CA PHE A 133 -4.19 4.46 0.52
C PHE A 133 -3.24 4.12 -0.65
N VAL A 134 -2.65 5.15 -1.27
CA VAL A 134 -1.66 4.96 -2.34
C VAL A 134 -0.42 4.25 -1.81
N ALA A 135 0.12 4.69 -0.65
CA ALA A 135 1.28 4.05 -0.04
C ALA A 135 1.01 2.57 0.33
N LEU A 136 -0.20 2.24 0.77
CA LEU A 136 -0.64 0.88 1.05
C LEU A 136 -0.70 0.01 -0.22
N ILE A 137 -1.31 0.52 -1.29
CA ILE A 137 -1.38 -0.18 -2.58
C ILE A 137 0.02 -0.49 -3.09
N ASP A 138 0.89 0.51 -3.13
CA ASP A 138 2.26 0.39 -3.61
C ASP A 138 3.06 -0.58 -2.73
N GLY A 139 2.88 -0.52 -1.41
CA GLY A 139 3.53 -1.44 -0.47
C GLY A 139 3.15 -2.89 -0.71
N PHE A 140 1.87 -3.17 -0.93
CA PHE A 140 1.39 -4.52 -1.25
C PHE A 140 1.77 -4.96 -2.66
N GLU A 141 1.73 -4.07 -3.65
CA GLU A 141 2.16 -4.39 -5.01
C GLU A 141 3.63 -4.78 -5.06
N TYR A 142 4.49 -4.00 -4.38
CA TYR A 142 5.91 -4.31 -4.29
C TYR A 142 6.15 -5.70 -3.69
N ALA A 143 5.45 -6.06 -2.61
CA ALA A 143 5.57 -7.38 -1.99
C ALA A 143 5.26 -8.52 -2.99
N ILE A 144 4.20 -8.36 -3.79
CA ILE A 144 3.80 -9.38 -4.77
C ILE A 144 4.85 -9.50 -5.88
N LEU A 145 5.35 -8.37 -6.39
CA LEU A 145 6.35 -8.35 -7.45
C LEU A 145 7.70 -8.92 -6.98
N ALA A 146 8.16 -8.55 -5.78
CA ALA A 146 9.37 -9.08 -5.18
C ALA A 146 9.33 -10.61 -5.06
N LYS A 147 8.22 -11.16 -4.54
CA LYS A 147 8.04 -12.62 -4.43
C LYS A 147 8.03 -13.32 -5.80
N LYS A 148 7.42 -12.71 -6.81
CA LYS A 148 7.40 -13.25 -8.18
C LYS A 148 8.81 -13.34 -8.77
N VAL A 149 9.66 -12.32 -8.57
CA VAL A 149 11.05 -12.32 -9.02
C VAL A 149 11.87 -13.42 -8.34
N GLU A 150 11.72 -13.59 -7.02
CA GLU A 150 12.41 -14.67 -6.29
C GLU A 150 12.03 -16.06 -6.80
N SER A 151 10.75 -16.31 -7.04
CA SER A 151 10.28 -17.60 -7.58
C SER A 151 10.80 -17.88 -9.00
N SER A 152 11.10 -16.83 -9.77
CA SER A 152 11.64 -16.95 -11.13
C SER A 152 13.15 -17.20 -11.13
N ARG A 153 13.88 -16.77 -10.09
CA ARG A 153 15.33 -17.01 -9.92
C ARG A 153 15.67 -18.39 -9.35
N LYS A 154 14.69 -19.04 -8.70
CA LYS A 154 14.83 -20.39 -8.12
C LYS A 154 14.46 -21.51 -9.11
N LYS A 155 13.97 -21.16 -10.30
CA LYS A 155 13.70 -22.08 -11.41
C LYS A 155 14.82 -21.99 -12.43
#